data_AF-A0A1H0U3V8-F1
#
_entry.id   AF-A0A1H0U3V8-F1
#
_cell.length_a   1.000
_cell.length_b   1.000
_cell.length_c   1.000
_cell.angle_alpha   90.00
_cell.angle_beta   90.00
_cell.angle_gamma   90.00
#
_symmetry.space_group_name_H-M   'P 1'
#
loop_
_entity.id
_entity.type
_entity.pdbx_description
1 polymer ?
#
loop_
_entity_poly.entity_id
_entity_poly.type
_entity_poly.pdbx_seq_one_letter_code
_entity_poly.pdbx_strand_id
1 'polypeptide(L)' 'MSQQLNNALEDVGKAMSQLRISIKGIPIRREGFKGLHDQFARSVATLTTHMSYARVLLDEEAAERRKRRRRK' A
#
# COMPACT_ATOMS: atom_id res chain seq x y z
N MET A 1 -7.28 -4.33 -13.44
CA MET A 1 -7.31 -4.64 -12.00
C MET A 1 -5.91 -4.68 -11.39
N SER A 2 -5.00 -5.59 -11.74
CA SER A 2 -3.68 -5.64 -11.09
C SER A 2 -2.82 -4.38 -11.31
N GLN A 3 -2.87 -3.78 -12.50
CA GLN A 3 -2.14 -2.51 -12.78
C GLN A 3 -2.67 -1.33 -11.93
N GLN A 4 -3.98 -1.24 -11.73
CA GLN A 4 -4.60 -0.18 -10.92
C GLN A 4 -4.22 -0.34 -9.43
N LEU A 5 -4.18 -1.59 -8.94
CA LEU A 5 -3.72 -1.93 -7.60
C LEU A 5 -2.23 -1.60 -7.40
N ASN A 6 -1.39 -1.89 -8.40
CA ASN A 6 0.03 -1.55 -8.36
C ASN A 6 0.25 -0.04 -8.29
N ASN A 7 -0.44 0.73 -9.13
CA ASN A 7 -0.36 2.18 -9.11
C ASN A 7 -0.81 2.74 -7.75
N ALA A 8 -1.91 2.22 -7.18
CA ALA A 8 -2.38 2.64 -5.87
C ALA A 8 -1.37 2.35 -4.75
N LEU A 9 -0.69 1.19 -4.77
CA LEU A 9 0.36 0.86 -3.82
C LEU A 9 1.58 1.80 -3.93
N GLU A 10 1.99 2.14 -5.15
CA GLU A 10 3.07 3.10 -5.38
C GLU A 10 2.71 4.49 -4.86
N ASP A 11 1.48 4.96 -5.13
CA ASP A 11 1.03 6.28 -4.72
C ASP A 11 0.91 6.39 -3.20
N VAL A 12 0.45 5.32 -2.52
CA VAL A 12 0.49 5.23 -1.05
C VAL A 12 1.92 5.30 -0.53
N GLY A 13 2.87 4.60 -1.15
CA GLY A 13 4.29 4.66 -0.77
C GLY A 13 4.90 6.06 -0.93
N LYS A 14 4.59 6.75 -2.04
CA LYS A 14 5.00 8.14 -2.29
C LYS A 14 4.40 9.09 -1.26
N ALA A 15 3.11 8.97 -0.98
CA ALA A 15 2.41 9.80 0.01
C ALA A 15 3.00 9.61 1.41
N MET A 16 3.29 8.38 1.83
CA MET A 16 3.93 8.10 3.11
C MET A 16 5.35 8.66 3.22
N SER A 17 6.11 8.61 2.11
CA SER A 17 7.45 9.19 2.06
C SER A 17 7.39 10.72 2.19
N GLN A 18 6.44 11.35 1.51
CA GLN A 18 6.20 12.78 1.63
C GLN A 18 5.76 13.16 3.05
N LEU A 19 4.85 12.39 3.65
CA LEU A 19 4.41 12.58 5.03
C LEU A 19 5.59 12.52 6.00
N ARG A 20 6.49 11.54 5.84
CA ARG A 20 7.71 11.44 6.66
C ARG A 20 8.60 12.68 6.54
N ILE A 21 8.72 13.27 5.34
CA ILE A 21 9.50 14.51 5.13
C ILE A 21 8.82 15.68 5.83
N SER A 22 7.52 15.86 5.61
CA SER A 22 6.72 16.94 6.19
C SER A 22 6.72 16.89 7.73
N ILE A 23 6.77 15.70 8.32
CA ILE A 23 6.77 15.51 9.78
C ILE A 23 8.09 15.90 10.45
N LYS A 24 9.23 15.86 9.75
CA LYS A 24 10.53 16.22 10.35
C LYS A 24 10.58 17.65 10.91
N GLY A 25 9.76 18.56 10.37
CA GLY A 25 9.66 19.94 10.85
C GLY A 25 8.71 20.14 12.04
N ILE A 26 7.95 19.11 12.43
CA ILE A 26 6.97 19.21 13.51
C ILE A 26 7.66 18.91 14.84
N PRO A 27 7.64 19.82 15.82
CA PRO A 27 8.19 19.54 17.15
C PRO A 27 7.43 18.36 17.79
N ILE A 28 8.18 17.30 18.13
CA ILE A 28 7.73 15.96 18.57
C ILE A 28 6.76 15.98 19.77
N ARG A 29 6.65 17.11 20.48
CA ARG A 29 5.92 17.27 21.75
C ARG A 29 4.63 18.08 21.66
N ARG A 30 4.08 18.33 20.46
CA ARG A 30 2.72 18.87 20.34
C ARG A 30 1.69 17.72 20.46
N GLU A 31 1.00 17.67 21.60
CA GLU A 31 -0.35 17.11 21.74
C GLU A 31 -0.58 15.67 21.25
N GLY A 32 0.36 14.75 21.49
CA GLY A 32 0.13 13.33 21.14
C GLY A 32 0.21 13.01 19.65
N PHE A 33 0.71 13.95 18.83
CA PHE A 33 0.93 13.78 17.39
C PHE A 33 1.73 12.51 17.06
N LYS A 34 2.74 12.18 17.87
CA LYS A 34 3.52 10.95 17.70
C LYS A 34 2.64 9.68 17.77
N GLY A 35 1.70 9.62 18.71
CA GLY A 35 0.80 8.48 18.87
C GLY A 35 -0.13 8.33 17.66
N LEU A 36 -0.69 9.43 17.19
CA LEU A 36 -1.54 9.47 15.99
C LEU A 36 -0.75 9.06 14.73
N HIS A 37 0.46 9.58 14.56
CA HIS A 37 1.37 9.22 13.48
C HIS A 37 1.69 7.72 13.50
N ASP A 38 2.07 7.18 14.66
CA ASP A 38 2.47 5.78 14.80
C ASP A 38 1.28 4.84 14.56
N GLN A 39 0.09 5.20 15.02
CA GLN A 39 -1.14 4.46 14.74
C GLN A 39 -1.49 4.50 13.25
N PHE A 40 -1.40 5.67 12.61
CA PHE A 40 -1.63 5.81 11.18
C PHE A 40 -0.64 4.97 10.36
N ALA A 41 0.66 5.03 10.70
CA ALA A 41 1.69 4.25 10.04
C ALA A 41 1.44 2.74 10.15
N ARG A 42 0.99 2.25 11.32
CA ARG A 42 0.58 0.85 11.49
C ARG A 42 -0.61 0.47 10.61
N SER A 43 -1.66 1.29 10.58
CA SER A 43 -2.84 1.04 9.75
C SER A 43 -2.49 0.97 8.25
N VAL A 44 -1.62 1.88 7.78
CA VAL A 44 -1.14 1.88 6.39
C VAL A 44 -0.30 0.64 6.10
N ALA A 45 0.56 0.20 7.03
CA ALA A 45 1.33 -1.03 6.87
C ALA A 45 0.38 -2.25 6.70
N THR A 46 -0.64 -2.37 7.56
CA THR A 46 -1.64 -3.43 7.45
C THR A 46 -2.37 -3.40 6.11
N LEU A 47 -2.84 -2.23 5.67
CA LEU A 47 -3.48 -2.07 4.36
C LEU A 47 -2.56 -2.49 3.21
N THR A 48 -1.31 -2.06 3.25
CA THR A 48 -0.30 -2.39 2.23
C THR A 48 -0.06 -3.90 2.15
N THR A 49 -0.01 -4.59 3.30
CA THR A 49 0.11 -6.05 3.36
C THR A 49 -1.09 -6.75 2.72
N HIS A 50 -2.31 -6.35 3.06
CA HIS A 50 -3.52 -6.94 2.48
C HIS A 50 -3.62 -6.69 0.97
N MET A 51 -3.28 -5.49 0.51
CA MET A 51 -3.27 -5.15 -0.91
C MET A 51 -2.18 -5.93 -1.68
N SER A 52 -1.01 -6.14 -1.06
CA SER A 52 0.06 -6.96 -1.65
C SER A 52 -0.35 -8.42 -1.77
N TYR A 53 -1.06 -8.95 -0.78
CA TYR A 53 -1.64 -10.29 -0.85
C TYR A 53 -2.71 -10.41 -1.95
N ALA A 54 -3.61 -9.44 -2.04
CA ALA A 54 -4.64 -9.39 -3.08
C ALA A 54 -4.03 -9.33 -4.50
N ARG A 55 -2.89 -8.64 -4.66
CA ARG A 55 -2.15 -8.60 -5.93
C ARG A 55 -1.73 -10.00 -6.39
N VAL A 56 -1.16 -10.81 -5.49
CA VAL A 56 -0.71 -12.18 -5.82
C VAL A 56 -1.87 -13.03 -6.33
N LEU A 57 -3.00 -13.01 -5.61
CA LEU A 57 -4.22 -13.72 -6.02
C LEU A 57 -4.73 -13.28 -7.39
N LEU A 58 -4.76 -11.98 -7.65
CA LEU A 58 -5.23 -11.45 -8.94
C LEU A 58 -4.29 -11.82 -10.10
N ASP A 59 -2.98 -11.85 -9.85
CA ASP A 59 -1.99 -12.23 -10.85
C ASP A 59 -2.04 -13.75 -11.14
N GLU A 60 -2.27 -14.59 -10.12
CA GLU A 60 -2.51 -16.02 -10.27
C GLU A 60 -3.78 -16.31 -11.09
N GLU A 61 -4.90 -15.64 -10.78
CA GLU A 61 -6.13 -15.75 -11.57
C GLU A 61 -5.91 -15.35 -13.03
N ALA A 62 -5.17 -14.26 -13.26
CA ALA A 62 -4.85 -13.82 -14.61
C ALA A 62 -3.99 -14.83 -15.37
N ALA A 63 -3.03 -15.48 -14.70
CA ALA A 63 -2.21 -16.53 -15.27
C ALA A 63 -3.03 -17.79 -15.64
N GLU A 64 -3.93 -18.22 -14.77
CA GLU A 64 -4.82 -19.36 -15.04
C GLU A 64 -5.80 -19.08 -16.19
N ARG A 65 -6.35 -17.87 -16.27
CA ARG A 65 -7.19 -17.46 -17.41
C ARG A 65 -6.42 -17.52 -18.74
N ARG A 66 -5.13 -17.13 -18.76
CA ARG A 66 -4.28 -17.23 -19.96
C ARG A 66 -4.00 -18.68 -20.35
N LYS A 67 -3.72 -19.57 -19.39
CA LYS A 67 -3.52 -21.00 -19.66
C LYS A 67 -4.74 -21.65 -20.29
N ARG A 68 -5.95 -21.36 -19.76
CA ARG A 68 -7.23 -21.87 -20.31
C ARG A 68 -7.47 -21.41 -21.75
N ARG A 69 -7.11 -20.17 -22.09
CA ARG A 69 -7.23 -19.63 -23.45
C ARG A 69 -6.26 -20.26 -24.47
N ARG A 70 -5.12 -20.78 -24.03
CA ARG A 70 -4.13 -21.43 -24.91
C ARG A 70 -4.41 -22.91 -25.20
N ARG A 71 -5.27 -23.54 -24.39
CA ARG A 71 -5.68 -24.95 -24.56
C ARG A 71 -6.92 -25.12 -25.45
N LYS A 72 -7.49 -24.02 -25.92
CA LYS A 72 -8.69 -23.96 -26.76
C LYS A 72 -8.31 -23.38 -28.10
#